data_AF-A0A3A6QBX8-F1
#
_entry.id   AF-A0A3A6QBX8-F1
#
_cell.length_a   1.000
_cell.length_b   1.000
_cell.length_c   1.000
_cell.angle_alpha   90.00
_cell.angle_beta   90.00
_cell.angle_gamma   90.00
#
_symmetry.space_group_name_H-M   'P 1'
#
loop_
_entity.id
_entity.type
_entity.pdbx_description
1 polymer ?
#
loop_
_entity_poly.entity_id
_entity_poly.type
_entity_poly.pdbx_seq_one_letter_code
_entity_poly.pdbx_strand_id
1 'polypeptide(L)'
;MNTITTAQRISTSSDIDASIAATRRMQHLTAVARDAIDDPQTLDMDALAKAVVKALYDAHPLIQFEDGLELAVIVETPPVDSSTTEAIEYVVADICSHLDAWNRFEPPALPGQA
;
A
#
# COMPACT_ATOMS: atom_id res chain seq x y z
N MET A 1 -49.64 0.23 3.68
CA MET A 1 -48.88 -0.82 4.41
C MET A 1 -47.45 -0.67 3.94
N ASN A 2 -46.62 0.00 4.73
CA ASN A 2 -45.39 0.64 4.27
C ASN A 2 -44.22 -0.07 4.95
N THR A 3 -43.52 -0.95 4.24
CA THR A 3 -42.28 -1.57 4.75
C THR A 3 -41.10 -0.80 4.20
N ILE A 4 -40.59 0.13 5.00
CA ILE A 4 -39.26 0.72 4.79
C ILE A 4 -38.26 -0.32 5.28
N THR A 5 -37.64 -1.03 4.34
CA THR A 5 -36.47 -1.88 4.63
C THR A 5 -35.27 -0.96 4.80
N THR A 6 -34.97 -0.59 6.04
CA THR A 6 -33.70 0.05 6.39
C THR A 6 -32.61 -1.02 6.30
N ALA A 7 -31.88 -1.04 5.20
CA ALA A 7 -30.64 -1.79 5.07
C ALA A 7 -29.59 -1.15 5.99
N GLN A 8 -29.59 -1.53 7.27
CA GLN A 8 -28.45 -1.28 8.15
C GLN A 8 -27.29 -2.12 7.62
N ARG A 9 -26.36 -1.47 6.91
CA ARG A 9 -25.05 -2.05 6.62
C ARG A 9 -24.33 -2.26 7.95
N ILE A 10 -24.42 -3.47 8.47
CA ILE A 10 -23.52 -3.93 9.53
C ILE A 10 -22.21 -4.25 8.81
N SER A 11 -21.28 -3.30 8.79
CA SER A 11 -19.88 -3.61 8.48
C SER A 11 -19.46 -4.74 9.41
N THR A 12 -19.17 -5.90 8.83
CA THR A 12 -18.93 -7.10 9.62
C THR A 12 -17.61 -6.95 10.36
N SER A 13 -17.45 -7.62 11.51
CA SER A 13 -16.19 -7.60 12.28
C SER A 13 -14.95 -7.94 11.44
N SER A 14 -15.12 -8.70 10.35
CA SER A 14 -14.07 -9.05 9.41
C SER A 14 -13.60 -7.85 8.58
N ASP A 15 -14.52 -6.97 8.17
CA ASP A 15 -14.19 -5.77 7.38
C ASP A 15 -13.37 -4.78 8.20
N ILE A 16 -13.69 -4.67 9.50
CA ILE A 16 -12.99 -3.79 10.44
C ILE A 16 -11.57 -4.31 10.69
N ASP A 17 -11.40 -5.62 10.88
CA ASP A 17 -10.08 -6.22 11.11
C ASP A 17 -9.18 -6.10 9.87
N ALA A 18 -9.71 -6.35 8.67
CA ALA A 18 -9.00 -6.16 7.40
C ALA A 18 -8.57 -4.70 7.20
N SER A 19 -9.45 -3.74 7.54
CA SER A 19 -9.14 -2.31 7.48
C SER A 19 -8.02 -1.93 8.47
N ILE A 20 -8.06 -2.43 9.71
CA ILE A 20 -7.01 -2.21 10.71
C ILE A 20 -5.68 -2.80 10.24
N ALA A 21 -5.70 -4.01 9.69
CA ALA A 21 -4.51 -4.66 9.13
C ALA A 21 -3.93 -3.86 7.96
N ALA A 22 -4.78 -3.31 7.08
CA ALA A 22 -4.35 -2.44 5.99
C ALA A 22 -3.70 -1.14 6.51
N THR A 23 -4.31 -0.48 7.50
CA THR A 23 -3.74 0.73 8.11
C THR A 23 -2.39 0.46 8.76
N ARG A 24 -2.25 -0.65 9.49
CA ARG A 24 -0.97 -1.04 10.12
C ARG A 24 0.11 -1.35 9.09
N ARG A 25 -0.24 -2.04 8.00
CA ARG A 25 0.65 -2.31 6.87
C ARG A 25 1.16 -1.01 6.26
N MET A 26 0.25 -0.09 5.94
CA MET A 26 0.61 1.22 5.39
C MET A 26 1.59 1.96 6.31
N GLN A 27 1.27 2.09 7.60
CA GLN A 27 2.16 2.76 8.56
C GLN A 27 3.54 2.11 8.65
N HIS A 28 3.60 0.78 8.64
CA HIS A 28 4.85 0.05 8.66
C HIS A 28 5.69 0.31 7.40
N LEU A 29 5.09 0.20 6.22
CA LEU A 29 5.78 0.43 4.94
C LEU A 29 6.22 1.88 4.78
N THR A 30 5.43 2.84 5.25
CA THR A 30 5.83 4.26 5.32
C THR A 30 7.07 4.45 6.19
N ALA A 31 7.11 3.82 7.38
CA ALA A 31 8.30 3.89 8.24
C ALA A 31 9.53 3.26 7.57
N VAL A 32 9.37 2.08 6.97
CA VAL A 32 10.44 1.40 6.23
C VAL A 32 10.99 2.26 5.10
N ALA A 33 10.12 2.86 4.28
CA ALA A 33 10.54 3.72 3.18
C ALA A 33 11.29 4.96 3.69
N ARG A 34 10.82 5.58 4.79
CA ARG A 34 11.48 6.75 5.38
C ARG A 34 12.86 6.44 5.95
N ASP A 35 13.00 5.29 6.60
CA ASP A 35 14.28 4.88 7.19
C ASP A 35 15.30 4.41 6.12
N ALA A 36 14.82 3.91 4.98
CA ALA A 36 15.68 3.39 3.91
C ALA A 36 16.16 4.46 2.91
N ILE A 37 15.51 5.62 2.85
CA ILE A 37 15.89 6.71 1.96
C ILE A 37 16.71 7.73 2.74
N ASP A 38 18.02 7.79 2.49
CA ASP A 38 18.96 8.62 3.27
C ASP A 38 18.67 10.13 3.20
N ASP A 39 18.32 10.67 2.02
CA ASP A 39 18.07 12.11 1.84
C ASP A 39 16.90 12.38 0.87
N PRO A 40 15.65 12.12 1.30
CA PRO A 40 14.48 12.15 0.42
C PRO A 40 14.11 13.59 -0.01
N GLN A 41 14.65 14.62 0.63
CA GLN A 41 14.39 16.02 0.27
C GLN A 41 15.18 16.48 -0.96
N THR A 42 16.24 15.76 -1.33
CA THR A 42 17.06 16.08 -2.51
C THR A 42 16.50 15.49 -3.80
N LEU A 43 15.53 14.59 -3.69
CA LEU A 43 14.89 13.91 -4.81
C LEU A 43 13.72 14.74 -5.33
N ASP A 44 13.56 14.77 -6.65
CA ASP A 44 12.28 15.18 -7.24
C ASP A 44 11.20 14.11 -6.96
N MET A 45 9.93 14.45 -7.21
CA MET A 45 8.80 13.58 -6.85
C MET A 45 8.82 12.24 -7.60
N ASP A 46 9.30 12.19 -8.83
CA ASP A 46 9.40 10.95 -9.62
C ASP A 46 10.55 10.07 -9.10
N ALA A 47 11.70 10.67 -8.85
CA ALA A 47 12.85 10.00 -8.23
C ALA A 47 12.51 9.48 -6.82
N LEU A 48 11.73 10.25 -6.05
CA LEU A 48 11.24 9.86 -4.74
C LEU A 48 10.31 8.65 -4.85
N ALA A 49 9.37 8.64 -5.79
CA ALA A 49 8.48 7.49 -5.99
C ALA A 49 9.26 6.21 -6.31
N LYS A 50 10.24 6.30 -7.23
CA LYS A 50 11.12 5.16 -7.57
C LYS A 50 11.98 4.71 -6.39
N ALA A 51 12.48 5.65 -5.59
CA ALA A 51 13.24 5.34 -4.38
C ALA A 51 12.38 4.60 -3.34
N VAL A 52 11.12 4.99 -3.17
CA VAL A 52 10.16 4.29 -2.30
C VAL A 52 9.90 2.88 -2.81
N VAL A 53 9.60 2.69 -4.10
CA VAL A 53 9.42 1.35 -4.69
C VAL A 53 10.64 0.46 -4.42
N LYS A 54 11.83 0.99 -4.67
CA LYS A 54 13.08 0.27 -4.42
C LYS A 54 13.26 -0.10 -2.95
N ALA A 55 13.04 0.85 -2.05
CA ALA A 55 13.16 0.64 -0.61
C ALA A 55 12.22 -0.47 -0.11
N LEU A 56 10.98 -0.47 -0.58
CA LEU A 56 10.01 -1.50 -0.21
C LEU A 56 10.36 -2.87 -0.80
N TYR A 57 10.80 -2.93 -2.05
CA TYR A 57 11.29 -4.18 -2.65
C TYR A 57 12.48 -4.76 -1.87
N ASP A 58 13.47 -3.95 -1.51
CA ASP A 58 14.65 -4.42 -0.78
C ASP A 58 14.32 -4.89 0.64
N ALA A 59 13.31 -4.30 1.27
CA ALA A 59 12.94 -4.57 2.66
C ALA A 59 11.89 -5.68 2.83
N HIS A 60 10.98 -5.85 1.86
CA HIS A 60 9.77 -6.64 2.08
C HIS A 60 9.77 -7.97 1.29
N PRO A 61 9.85 -9.13 1.97
CA PRO A 61 10.00 -10.43 1.31
C PRO A 61 8.78 -10.88 0.49
N LEU A 62 7.62 -10.23 0.65
CA LEU A 62 6.43 -10.51 -0.16
C LEU A 62 6.40 -9.74 -1.49
N ILE A 63 7.20 -8.70 -1.66
CA ILE A 63 7.28 -7.96 -2.92
C ILE A 63 8.28 -8.70 -3.80
N GLN A 64 7.77 -9.40 -4.81
CA GLN A 64 8.63 -10.11 -5.75
C GLN A 64 9.33 -9.11 -6.67
N PHE A 65 10.42 -9.56 -7.32
CA PHE A 65 11.13 -8.71 -8.28
C PHE A 65 10.22 -8.22 -9.41
N GLU A 66 9.32 -9.08 -9.90
CA GLU A 66 8.33 -8.73 -10.92
C GLU A 66 7.37 -7.65 -10.42
N ASP A 67 6.89 -7.78 -9.18
CA ASP A 67 6.03 -6.76 -8.54
C ASP A 67 6.77 -5.42 -8.44
N GLY A 68 8.04 -5.43 -8.01
CA GLY A 68 8.85 -4.22 -7.91
C GLY A 68 9.07 -3.53 -9.27
N LEU A 69 9.27 -4.31 -10.33
CA LEU A 69 9.40 -3.77 -11.69
C LEU A 69 8.11 -3.16 -12.20
N GLU A 70 6.98 -3.83 -11.97
CA GLU A 70 5.68 -3.34 -12.39
C GLU A 70 5.31 -2.07 -11.61
N LEU A 71 5.51 -2.07 -10.28
CA LEU A 71 5.32 -0.90 -9.42
C LEU A 71 6.16 0.30 -9.88
N ALA A 72 7.41 0.09 -10.29
CA ALA A 72 8.25 1.18 -10.78
C ALA A 72 7.72 1.86 -12.06
N VAL A 73 6.79 1.23 -12.77
CA VAL A 73 6.16 1.75 -13.99
C VAL A 73 4.76 2.33 -13.72
N ILE A 74 3.98 1.70 -12.83
CA ILE A 74 2.57 2.06 -12.64
C ILE A 74 2.32 3.01 -11.49
N VAL A 75 3.24 3.10 -10.52
CA VAL A 75 3.08 3.95 -9.35
C VAL A 75 3.02 5.41 -9.75
N GLU A 76 2.03 6.11 -9.21
CA GLU A 76 1.80 7.50 -9.51
C GLU A 76 2.87 8.41 -8.88
N THR A 77 3.32 9.41 -9.64
CA THR A 77 4.15 10.48 -9.10
C THR A 77 3.34 11.30 -8.08
N PRO A 78 3.85 11.52 -6.86
CA PRO A 78 3.14 12.31 -5.86
C PRO A 78 2.96 13.77 -6.30
N PRO A 79 1.92 14.48 -5.80
CA PRO A 79 1.68 15.87 -6.16
C PRO A 79 2.85 16.78 -5.81
N VAL A 80 3.20 17.72 -6.71
CA VAL A 80 4.41 18.54 -6.62
C VAL A 80 4.49 19.44 -5.37
N ASP A 81 3.33 19.81 -4.83
CA ASP A 81 3.21 20.70 -3.66
C ASP A 81 3.22 19.94 -2.32
N SER A 82 3.34 18.61 -2.35
CA SER A 82 3.35 17.78 -1.14
C SER A 82 4.66 17.93 -0.38
N SER A 83 4.61 17.91 0.95
CA SER A 83 5.83 17.70 1.73
C SER A 83 6.45 16.34 1.42
N THR A 84 7.75 16.16 1.63
CA THR A 84 8.42 14.86 1.45
C THR A 84 7.74 13.73 2.22
N THR A 85 7.19 14.03 3.40
CA THR A 85 6.47 13.04 4.20
C THR A 85 5.16 12.63 3.52
N GLU A 86 4.36 13.60 3.10
CA GLU A 86 3.09 13.35 2.40
C GLU A 86 3.32 12.66 1.05
N ALA A 87 4.40 13.00 0.35
CA ALA A 87 4.78 12.35 -0.90
C ALA A 87 5.13 10.87 -0.71
N ILE A 88 5.87 10.53 0.34
CA ILE A 88 6.16 9.11 0.68
C ILE A 88 4.87 8.39 1.07
N GLU A 89 4.02 9.01 1.90
CA GLU A 89 2.74 8.42 2.30
C GLU A 89 1.81 8.17 1.10
N TYR A 90 1.76 9.12 0.15
CA TYR A 90 1.02 8.99 -1.10
C TYR A 90 1.49 7.78 -1.91
N VAL A 91 2.80 7.68 -2.15
CA VAL A 91 3.38 6.58 -2.93
C VAL A 91 3.17 5.24 -2.24
N VAL A 92 3.34 5.17 -0.91
CA VAL A 92 3.10 3.93 -0.16
C VAL A 92 1.64 3.52 -0.21
N ALA A 93 0.69 4.47 -0.15
CA ALA A 93 -0.73 4.17 -0.28
C ALA A 93 -1.07 3.58 -1.65
N ASP A 94 -0.50 4.16 -2.71
CA ASP A 94 -0.68 3.69 -4.09
C ASP A 94 -0.09 2.29 -4.30
N ILE A 95 1.13 2.05 -3.82
CA ILE A 95 1.77 0.72 -3.82
C ILE A 95 0.89 -0.30 -3.07
N CYS A 96 0.37 0.06 -1.90
CA CYS A 96 -0.51 -0.84 -1.14
C CYS A 96 -1.78 -1.19 -1.93
N SER A 97 -2.37 -0.23 -2.64
CA SER A 97 -3.54 -0.44 -3.48
C SER A 97 -3.25 -1.46 -4.60
N HIS A 98 -2.11 -1.32 -5.28
CA HIS A 98 -1.67 -2.27 -6.31
C HIS A 98 -1.39 -3.67 -5.77
N LEU A 99 -0.65 -3.77 -4.66
CA LEU A 99 -0.33 -5.05 -4.02
C LEU A 99 -1.58 -5.77 -3.51
N ASP A 100 -2.59 -5.04 -3.03
CA ASP A 100 -3.88 -5.59 -2.62
C ASP A 100 -4.68 -6.10 -3.84
N ALA A 101 -4.71 -5.33 -4.93
CA ALA A 101 -5.34 -5.75 -6.19
C ALA A 101 -4.68 -7.00 -6.80
N TRP A 102 -3.38 -7.19 -6.60
CA TRP A 102 -2.63 -8.39 -7.02
C TRP A 102 -2.71 -9.54 -6.01
N ASN A 103 -3.42 -9.35 -4.90
CA ASN A 103 -3.55 -10.31 -3.82
C ASN A 103 -2.21 -10.76 -3.20
N ARG A 104 -1.23 -9.85 -3.12
CA ARG A 104 0.11 -10.13 -2.57
C ARG A 104 0.17 -10.16 -1.04
N PHE A 105 -0.92 -9.77 -0.38
CA PHE A 105 -1.03 -9.76 1.08
C PHE A 105 -1.76 -10.99 1.65
N GLU A 106 -2.46 -11.75 0.83
CA GLU A 106 -3.03 -13.02 1.26
C GLU A 106 -1.95 -14.12 1.23
N PRO A 107 -1.88 -14.96 2.27
CA PRO A 107 -1.11 -16.20 2.18
C PRO A 107 -1.66 -17.03 1.02
N PRO A 108 -0.83 -17.75 0.25
CA PRO A 108 -1.32 -18.64 -0.78
C PRO A 108 -2.33 -19.59 -0.16
N ALA A 109 -3.54 -19.65 -0.73
CA ALA A 109 -4.58 -20.56 -0.29
C ALA A 109 -4.00 -21.98 -0.30
N LEU A 110 -3.85 -22.57 0.89
CA LEU A 110 -3.42 -23.96 0.99
C LEU A 110 -4.48 -24.83 0.31
N PRO A 111 -4.11 -25.64 -0.70
CA PRO A 111 -5.08 -26.52 -1.35
C PRO A 111 -5.55 -27.55 -0.33
N GLY A 112 -6.80 -27.44 0.15
CA GLY A 112 -7.36 -28.44 1.05
C GLY A 112 -8.46 -28.02 2.04
N GLN A 113 -8.91 -26.76 2.07
CA GLN A 113 -10.09 -26.39 2.87
C GLN A 113 -11.27 -26.05 1.97
N ALA A 114 -12.04 -27.10 1.65
CA ALA A 114 -13.40 -27.02 1.13
C ALA A 114 -14.35 -27.69 2.13
#